data_AF-A0A924ZXA3-F1
#
_entry.id   AF-A0A924ZXA3-F1
#
_cell.length_a   1.000
_cell.length_b   1.000
_cell.length_c   1.000
_cell.angle_alpha   90.00
_cell.angle_beta   90.00
_cell.angle_gamma   90.00
#
_symmetry.space_group_name_H-M   'P 1'
#
loop_
_entity.id
_entity.type
_entity.pdbx_description
1 polymer ?
#
loop_
_entity_poly.entity_id
_entity_poly.type
_entity_poly.pdbx_seq_one_letter_code
_entity_poly.pdbx_strand_id
1 'polypeptide(L)'
;MGKPIQKSISRHSRALQLFMITSCLAAGCAPRVSPSVQLASQGISNSLGCVDVKSKMFDALYFLLDQDQMIPDIAKLKVSIDAQITALVEKNQINNDPENLALLKKQLSQLINSLFAEFKKNPTLTWKEQIQKLIEYEMEDQSSVEIKTSTVAINALVQSIKVTSESLKISCSTAPAGNSSKGPSGQGSSQEDAVMPSGSANKVSVGLNRIVATAYQSCRVLDLPAMDRSTPDVVGISRIGTHADGIGGQRAITNLAAVQNSHYYIRGIASESDCAPVRNNPLIYDYGGEPFISGNTISFQQNAGTGTKVLGVDCSSFVSSSIAVAGLRYRPGVDNKPIFIRQTSTKFIDAAQSGFSCFENVTVTNNSSIRPGDIVGVHGHVVAVDKIGDDPFGLKLLASAAECNQLNYKNFDVTISQSSPSKNGLGINKYILRDYLDESNKMKIAFVEMGKQACFAYFQNKSLKPSSSEWGFLRHKGTPECIAPRVSVQGESCTKSCF
;
A
#
# COMPACT_ATOMS: atom_id res chain seq x y z
N MET A 1 -42.28 72.79 4.48
CA MET A 1 -40.87 73.24 4.43
C MET A 1 -40.02 72.04 4.03
N GLY A 2 -39.30 71.94 2.92
CA GLY A 2 -39.05 72.83 1.80
C GLY A 2 -38.45 72.06 0.60
N LYS A 3 -38.79 72.56 -0.60
CA LYS A 3 -38.13 72.52 -1.91
C LYS A 3 -37.68 71.19 -2.57
N PRO A 4 -38.16 70.91 -3.81
CA PRO A 4 -37.54 69.97 -4.74
C PRO A 4 -36.46 70.67 -5.60
N ILE A 5 -35.43 69.94 -6.02
CA ILE A 5 -34.39 70.42 -6.94
C ILE A 5 -34.59 69.77 -8.32
N GLN A 6 -34.87 70.61 -9.32
CA GLN A 6 -34.72 70.33 -10.75
C GLN A 6 -33.25 70.47 -11.18
N LYS A 7 -32.76 69.55 -12.03
CA LYS A 7 -31.75 69.79 -13.08
C LYS A 7 -32.13 68.87 -14.25
N SER A 8 -32.65 69.40 -15.36
CA SER A 8 -31.98 70.05 -16.49
C SER A 8 -31.20 69.09 -17.41
N ILE A 9 -31.66 69.11 -18.66
CA ILE A 9 -31.32 68.33 -19.85
C ILE A 9 -29.85 68.50 -20.27
N SER A 10 -29.26 67.43 -20.82
CA SER A 10 -28.23 67.54 -21.86
C SER A 10 -28.37 66.36 -22.83
N ARG A 11 -28.99 66.62 -23.98
CA ARG A 11 -28.77 65.87 -25.21
C ARG A 11 -27.34 66.19 -25.64
N HIS A 12 -26.52 65.20 -25.97
CA HIS A 12 -25.56 65.18 -27.10
C HIS A 12 -24.85 63.82 -27.14
N SER A 13 -24.54 63.38 -28.36
CA SER A 13 -23.72 62.21 -28.70
C SER A 13 -24.39 60.84 -28.77
N ARG A 14 -25.34 60.70 -29.69
CA ARG A 14 -25.49 59.49 -30.51
C ARG A 14 -24.46 59.56 -31.64
N ALA A 15 -23.32 58.87 -31.52
CA ALA A 15 -22.49 58.38 -32.64
C ALA A 15 -21.08 57.96 -32.14
N LEU A 16 -20.95 56.81 -31.47
CA LEU A 16 -19.75 55.93 -31.47
C LEU A 16 -19.92 54.83 -30.41
N GLN A 17 -20.78 53.84 -30.66
CA GLN A 17 -20.88 52.67 -29.77
C GLN A 17 -21.34 51.43 -30.55
N LEU A 18 -20.71 51.19 -31.70
CA LEU A 18 -21.03 50.06 -32.58
C LEU A 18 -19.77 49.38 -33.12
N PHE A 19 -18.77 49.13 -32.26
CA PHE A 19 -17.61 48.29 -32.60
C PHE A 19 -16.93 47.87 -31.29
N MET A 20 -17.50 46.90 -30.55
CA MET A 20 -16.86 46.17 -29.42
C MET A 20 -17.82 45.12 -28.80
N ILE A 21 -18.68 44.46 -29.61
CA ILE A 21 -19.51 43.33 -29.14
C ILE A 21 -19.50 42.23 -30.22
N THR A 22 -18.32 41.79 -30.64
CA THR A 22 -18.23 40.69 -31.63
C THR A 22 -16.91 39.89 -31.54
N SER A 23 -16.36 39.70 -30.33
CA SER A 23 -15.12 38.90 -30.18
C SER A 23 -15.07 37.95 -28.98
N CYS A 24 -16.18 37.71 -28.27
CA CYS A 24 -16.21 36.80 -27.11
C CYS A 24 -16.92 35.44 -27.35
N LEU A 25 -17.32 35.09 -28.57
CA LEU A 25 -18.11 33.87 -28.82
C LEU A 25 -17.36 32.69 -29.45
N ALA A 26 -16.02 32.76 -29.56
CA ALA A 26 -15.18 31.66 -30.02
C ALA A 26 -14.25 31.11 -28.92
N ALA A 27 -14.64 31.19 -27.65
CA ALA A 27 -14.06 30.34 -26.62
C ALA A 27 -14.55 28.91 -26.88
N GLY A 28 -13.90 28.23 -27.83
CA GLY A 28 -14.24 26.88 -28.24
C GLY A 28 -14.34 25.96 -27.03
N CYS A 29 -15.41 25.17 -26.96
CA CYS A 29 -15.65 24.14 -25.96
C CYS A 29 -14.61 23.02 -26.10
N ALA A 30 -13.35 23.28 -25.75
CA ALA A 30 -12.37 22.22 -25.60
C ALA A 30 -12.90 21.26 -24.52
N PRO A 31 -12.97 19.95 -24.78
CA PRO A 31 -13.46 19.00 -23.80
C PRO A 31 -12.63 19.14 -22.52
N ARG A 32 -13.30 19.46 -21.41
CA ARG A 32 -12.64 19.58 -20.11
C ARG A 32 -12.08 18.22 -19.71
N VAL A 33 -10.76 18.11 -19.72
CA VAL A 33 -10.01 16.97 -19.17
C VAL A 33 -10.04 17.10 -17.65
N SER A 34 -10.22 15.98 -16.93
CA SER A 34 -10.19 16.03 -15.46
C SER A 34 -8.79 16.43 -14.95
N PRO A 35 -8.68 17.13 -13.82
CA PRO A 35 -7.38 17.53 -13.26
C PRO A 35 -6.42 16.36 -13.03
N SER A 36 -6.95 15.22 -12.59
CA SER A 36 -6.21 13.96 -12.38
C SER A 36 -5.60 13.42 -13.68
N VAL A 37 -6.34 13.40 -14.79
CA VAL A 37 -5.85 12.98 -16.10
C VAL A 37 -4.75 13.91 -16.59
N GLN A 38 -4.91 15.22 -16.36
CA GLN A 38 -3.87 16.20 -16.69
C GLN A 38 -2.61 16.02 -15.85
N LEU A 39 -2.74 15.74 -14.55
CA LEU A 39 -1.60 15.49 -13.67
C LEU A 39 -0.90 14.17 -14.01
N ALA A 40 -1.65 13.12 -14.29
CA ALA A 40 -1.10 11.83 -14.70
C ALA A 40 -0.39 11.92 -16.06
N SER A 41 -0.98 12.59 -17.04
CA SER A 41 -0.35 12.79 -18.35
C SER A 41 0.92 13.63 -18.27
N GLN A 42 0.95 14.65 -17.41
CA GLN A 42 2.14 15.42 -17.08
C GLN A 42 3.20 14.54 -16.42
N GLY A 43 2.83 13.74 -15.42
CA GLY A 43 3.74 12.84 -14.71
C GLY A 43 4.39 11.81 -15.65
N ILE A 44 3.59 11.19 -16.52
CA ILE A 44 4.08 10.27 -17.56
C ILE A 44 5.04 10.99 -18.50
N SER A 45 4.68 12.18 -19.00
CA SER A 45 5.52 12.90 -19.96
C SER A 45 6.85 13.36 -19.34
N ASN A 46 6.82 13.80 -18.08
CA ASN A 46 8.02 14.18 -17.34
C ASN A 46 8.96 13.00 -17.08
N SER A 47 8.43 11.78 -17.05
CA SER A 47 9.20 10.57 -16.77
C SER A 47 10.02 10.04 -17.94
N LEU A 48 9.71 10.46 -19.18
CA LEU A 48 10.27 9.88 -20.41
C LEU A 48 11.79 9.96 -20.50
N GLY A 49 12.39 11.00 -19.93
CA GLY A 49 13.85 11.16 -19.89
C GLY A 49 14.53 10.56 -18.66
N CYS A 50 13.79 9.90 -17.77
CA CYS A 50 14.31 9.42 -16.49
C CYS A 50 14.85 7.99 -16.58
N VAL A 51 15.86 7.67 -15.76
CA VAL A 51 16.47 6.33 -15.70
C VAL A 51 15.43 5.26 -15.31
N ASP A 52 14.48 5.66 -14.46
CA ASP A 52 13.41 4.89 -13.85
C ASP A 52 12.03 5.16 -14.49
N VAL A 53 11.99 5.42 -15.80
CA VAL A 53 10.75 5.73 -16.56
C VAL A 53 9.58 4.80 -16.22
N LYS A 54 9.83 3.48 -16.04
CA LYS A 54 8.81 2.52 -15.59
C LYS A 54 8.17 2.97 -14.28
N SER A 55 8.97 3.07 -13.21
CA SER A 55 8.51 3.40 -11.85
C SER A 55 7.67 4.67 -11.82
N LYS A 56 8.17 5.74 -12.46
CA LYS A 56 7.48 7.05 -12.51
C LYS A 56 6.19 7.05 -13.33
N MET A 57 6.14 6.27 -14.43
CA MET A 57 4.89 6.09 -15.18
C MET A 57 3.83 5.39 -14.34
N PHE A 58 4.22 4.34 -13.59
CA PHE A 58 3.31 3.66 -12.67
C PHE A 58 2.83 4.62 -11.56
N ASP A 59 3.70 5.47 -11.00
CA ASP A 59 3.30 6.48 -10.00
C ASP A 59 2.20 7.42 -10.49
N ALA A 60 2.33 7.90 -11.73
CA ALA A 60 1.32 8.75 -12.34
C ALA A 60 -0.03 8.04 -12.53
N LEU A 61 0.00 6.73 -12.84
CA LEU A 61 -1.21 5.92 -12.99
C LEU A 61 -1.83 5.53 -11.64
N TYR A 62 -1.02 5.25 -10.62
CA TYR A 62 -1.51 5.06 -9.26
C TYR A 62 -2.22 6.31 -8.77
N PHE A 63 -1.58 7.47 -8.95
CA PHE A 63 -2.17 8.75 -8.58
C PHE A 63 -3.52 8.99 -9.29
N LEU A 64 -3.61 8.70 -10.59
CA LEU A 64 -4.85 8.82 -11.36
C LEU A 64 -5.99 7.97 -10.79
N LEU A 65 -5.72 6.68 -10.54
CA LEU A 65 -6.73 5.75 -10.04
C LEU A 65 -7.10 6.00 -8.59
N ASP A 66 -6.14 6.40 -7.77
CA ASP A 66 -6.34 6.64 -6.34
C ASP A 66 -7.07 7.95 -6.07
N GLN A 67 -6.75 9.02 -6.80
CA GLN A 67 -7.35 10.34 -6.60
C GLN A 67 -8.82 10.38 -7.00
N ASP A 68 -9.17 9.85 -8.19
CA ASP A 68 -10.55 9.91 -8.67
C ASP A 68 -11.39 8.72 -8.21
N GLN A 69 -10.76 7.66 -7.68
CA GLN A 69 -11.41 6.41 -7.28
C GLN A 69 -12.33 5.84 -8.38
N MET A 70 -11.98 6.06 -9.64
CA MET A 70 -12.75 5.65 -10.81
C MET A 70 -11.84 5.24 -11.97
N ILE A 71 -12.42 4.52 -12.92
CA ILE A 71 -11.74 4.10 -14.14
C ILE A 71 -11.57 5.33 -15.05
N PRO A 72 -10.34 5.70 -15.43
CA PRO A 72 -10.13 6.85 -16.29
C PRO A 72 -10.61 6.55 -17.72
N ASP A 73 -11.07 7.59 -18.40
CA ASP A 73 -11.31 7.54 -19.84
C ASP A 73 -9.96 7.45 -20.58
N ILE A 74 -9.66 6.25 -21.06
CA ILE A 74 -8.38 5.92 -21.69
C ILE A 74 -8.15 6.74 -22.97
N ALA A 75 -9.21 7.12 -23.69
CA ALA A 75 -9.07 7.96 -24.88
C ALA A 75 -8.64 9.38 -24.47
N LYS A 76 -9.27 9.95 -23.43
CA LYS A 76 -8.89 11.27 -22.89
C LYS A 76 -7.47 11.26 -22.32
N LEU A 77 -7.07 10.20 -21.60
CA LEU A 77 -5.72 10.07 -21.07
C LEU A 77 -4.67 10.10 -22.18
N LYS A 78 -4.89 9.35 -23.27
CA LYS A 78 -3.99 9.33 -24.43
C LYS A 78 -3.88 10.67 -25.12
N VAL A 79 -5.01 11.33 -25.40
CA VAL A 79 -5.02 12.67 -25.99
C VAL A 79 -4.27 13.67 -25.10
N SER A 80 -4.43 13.55 -23.78
CA SER A 80 -3.71 14.40 -22.82
C SER A 80 -2.20 14.11 -22.82
N ILE A 81 -1.78 12.85 -22.86
CA ILE A 81 -0.36 12.46 -22.96
C ILE A 81 0.25 12.99 -24.26
N ASP A 82 -0.42 12.80 -25.40
CA ASP A 82 0.09 13.27 -26.70
C ASP A 82 0.29 14.79 -26.73
N ALA A 83 -0.62 15.55 -26.13
CA ALA A 83 -0.52 16.99 -26.00
C ALA A 83 0.66 17.40 -25.10
N GLN A 84 0.87 16.71 -23.98
CA GLN A 84 1.98 16.98 -23.06
C GLN A 84 3.34 16.66 -23.68
N ILE A 85 3.44 15.59 -24.48
CA ILE A 85 4.67 15.25 -25.21
C ILE A 85 4.97 16.32 -26.26
N THR A 86 3.97 16.77 -27.03
CA THR A 86 4.15 17.88 -27.98
C THR A 86 4.70 19.11 -27.27
N ALA A 87 4.07 19.53 -26.17
CA ALA A 87 4.51 20.70 -25.41
C ALA A 87 5.93 20.53 -24.84
N LEU A 88 6.28 19.32 -24.38
CA LEU A 88 7.62 19.02 -23.87
C LEU A 88 8.70 19.12 -24.96
N VAL A 89 8.40 18.60 -26.15
CA VAL A 89 9.29 18.64 -27.33
C VAL A 89 9.49 20.07 -27.81
N GLU A 90 8.41 20.85 -27.94
CA GLU A 90 8.45 22.26 -28.32
C GLU A 90 9.26 23.09 -27.32
N LYS A 91 9.01 22.88 -26.01
CA LYS A 91 9.73 23.57 -24.92
C LYS A 91 11.24 23.29 -24.95
N ASN A 92 11.62 22.06 -25.27
CA ASN A 92 13.03 21.64 -25.33
C ASN A 92 13.66 21.90 -26.72
N GLN A 93 12.93 22.53 -27.65
CA GLN A 93 13.37 22.81 -29.02
C GLN A 93 13.82 21.53 -29.78
N ILE A 94 13.16 20.40 -29.51
CA ILE A 94 13.42 19.11 -30.16
C ILE A 94 12.66 19.08 -31.51
N ASN A 95 13.01 19.98 -32.42
CA ASN A 95 12.21 20.21 -33.64
C ASN A 95 12.65 19.36 -34.86
N ASN A 96 13.62 18.47 -34.70
CA ASN A 96 14.33 17.88 -35.85
C ASN A 96 14.03 16.40 -36.13
N ASP A 97 13.06 15.78 -35.44
CA ASP A 97 12.77 14.34 -35.63
C ASP A 97 11.28 13.98 -35.47
N PRO A 98 10.45 14.32 -36.47
CA PRO A 98 9.00 14.06 -36.43
C PRO A 98 8.68 12.55 -36.44
N GLU A 99 9.55 11.71 -37.00
CA GLU A 99 9.36 10.26 -37.06
C GLU A 99 9.51 9.61 -35.69
N ASN A 100 10.59 9.92 -34.95
CA ASN A 100 10.75 9.41 -33.59
C ASN A 100 9.69 9.97 -32.64
N LEU A 101 9.23 11.22 -32.84
CA LEU A 101 8.12 11.77 -32.07
C LEU A 101 6.81 11.00 -32.30
N ALA A 102 6.48 10.71 -33.56
CA ALA A 102 5.30 9.90 -33.88
C ALA A 102 5.41 8.47 -33.33
N LEU A 103 6.61 7.88 -33.39
CA LEU A 103 6.90 6.56 -32.83
C LEU A 103 6.72 6.53 -31.31
N LEU A 104 7.27 7.51 -30.58
CA LEU A 104 7.14 7.64 -29.14
C LEU A 104 5.67 7.71 -28.69
N LYS A 105 4.88 8.58 -29.34
CA LYS A 105 3.44 8.70 -29.07
C LYS A 105 2.69 7.38 -29.31
N LYS A 106 3.01 6.69 -30.43
CA LYS A 106 2.44 5.38 -30.74
C LYS A 106 2.78 4.34 -29.67
N GLN A 107 4.04 4.25 -29.25
CA GLN A 107 4.49 3.30 -28.24
C GLN A 107 3.83 3.57 -26.87
N LEU A 108 3.72 4.84 -26.45
CA LEU A 108 3.01 5.21 -25.22
C LEU A 108 1.52 4.87 -25.29
N SER A 109 0.86 5.16 -26.42
CA SER A 109 -0.53 4.77 -26.64
C SER A 109 -0.73 3.24 -26.59
N GLN A 110 0.25 2.47 -27.10
CA GLN A 110 0.26 1.01 -26.98
C GLN A 110 0.47 0.56 -25.53
N LEU A 111 1.40 1.17 -24.80
CA LEU A 111 1.65 0.85 -23.39
C LEU A 111 0.42 1.12 -22.52
N ILE A 112 -0.22 2.29 -22.66
CA ILE A 112 -1.47 2.62 -21.96
C ILE A 112 -2.58 1.63 -22.34
N ASN A 113 -2.68 1.20 -23.59
CA ASN A 113 -3.63 0.15 -23.96
C ASN A 113 -3.32 -1.17 -23.26
N SER A 114 -2.05 -1.58 -23.18
CA SER A 114 -1.64 -2.84 -22.55
C SER A 114 -1.92 -2.83 -21.05
N LEU A 115 -1.58 -1.73 -20.35
CA LEU A 115 -1.82 -1.57 -18.91
C LEU A 115 -3.31 -1.61 -18.55
N PHE A 116 -4.18 -1.14 -19.44
CA PHE A 116 -5.62 -1.08 -19.23
C PHE A 116 -6.40 -2.14 -20.03
N ALA A 117 -5.71 -3.11 -20.65
CA ALA A 117 -6.34 -4.11 -21.54
C ALA A 117 -7.30 -5.00 -20.77
N GLU A 118 -6.91 -5.41 -19.55
CA GLU A 118 -7.74 -6.26 -18.69
C GLU A 118 -8.99 -5.52 -18.21
N PHE A 119 -8.92 -4.20 -18.02
CA PHE A 119 -10.04 -3.40 -17.52
C PHE A 119 -11.12 -3.25 -18.58
N LYS A 120 -10.72 -3.18 -19.86
CA LYS A 120 -11.66 -3.21 -20.99
C LYS A 120 -12.36 -4.57 -21.12
N LYS A 121 -11.67 -5.67 -20.80
CA LYS A 121 -12.24 -7.02 -20.82
C LYS A 121 -13.17 -7.27 -19.64
N ASN A 122 -12.88 -6.66 -18.49
CA ASN A 122 -13.60 -6.85 -17.25
C ASN A 122 -14.11 -5.49 -16.71
N PRO A 123 -15.19 -4.93 -17.29
CA PRO A 123 -15.69 -3.59 -16.91
C PRO A 123 -16.23 -3.53 -15.47
N THR A 124 -16.39 -4.67 -14.80
CA THR A 124 -16.83 -4.77 -13.40
C THR A 124 -15.67 -4.60 -12.41
N LEU A 125 -14.42 -4.56 -12.87
CA LEU A 125 -13.28 -4.35 -11.98
C LEU A 125 -13.36 -2.97 -11.32
N THR A 126 -13.34 -2.99 -10.00
CA THR A 126 -13.24 -1.80 -9.16
C THR A 126 -11.90 -1.09 -9.38
N TRP A 127 -11.82 0.19 -9.05
CA TRP A 127 -10.57 0.96 -9.13
C TRP A 127 -9.44 0.32 -8.29
N LYS A 128 -9.78 -0.33 -7.16
CA LYS A 128 -8.83 -1.04 -6.31
C LYS A 128 -8.20 -2.25 -7.00
N GLU A 129 -9.04 -3.08 -7.64
CA GLU A 129 -8.55 -4.23 -8.38
C GLU A 129 -7.66 -3.79 -9.55
N GLN A 130 -7.93 -2.63 -10.14
CA GLN A 130 -7.08 -2.04 -11.17
C GLN A 130 -5.72 -1.60 -10.63
N ILE A 131 -5.69 -0.94 -9.47
CA ILE A 131 -4.44 -0.61 -8.80
C ILE A 131 -3.66 -1.88 -8.47
N GLN A 132 -4.33 -2.92 -7.95
CA GLN A 132 -3.69 -4.20 -7.66
C GLN A 132 -3.07 -4.83 -8.92
N LYS A 133 -3.74 -4.75 -10.07
CA LYS A 133 -3.18 -5.21 -11.35
C LYS A 133 -1.95 -4.43 -11.80
N LEU A 134 -1.96 -3.12 -11.62
CA LEU A 134 -0.77 -2.30 -11.88
C LEU A 134 0.39 -2.66 -10.94
N ILE A 135 0.11 -2.88 -9.65
CA ILE A 135 1.12 -3.36 -8.70
C ILE A 135 1.70 -4.71 -9.16
N GLU A 136 0.86 -5.63 -9.61
CA GLU A 136 1.29 -6.94 -10.14
C GLU A 136 2.20 -6.80 -11.37
N TYR A 137 1.88 -5.91 -12.31
CA TYR A 137 2.74 -5.64 -13.46
C TYR A 137 4.07 -4.98 -13.07
N GLU A 138 4.07 -4.08 -12.09
CA GLU A 138 5.29 -3.43 -11.62
C GLU A 138 6.20 -4.40 -10.86
N MET A 139 5.62 -5.26 -10.02
CA MET A 139 6.32 -6.32 -9.28
C MET A 139 6.78 -7.48 -10.17
N GLU A 140 6.27 -7.54 -11.40
CA GLU A 140 6.45 -8.64 -12.34
C GLU A 140 5.98 -9.97 -11.74
N ASP A 141 4.77 -9.93 -11.22
CA ASP A 141 4.10 -11.07 -10.64
C ASP A 141 4.01 -12.23 -11.64
N GLN A 142 4.24 -13.44 -11.13
CA GLN A 142 4.37 -14.70 -11.84
C GLN A 142 3.24 -15.69 -11.48
N SER A 143 2.17 -15.23 -10.85
CA SER A 143 1.07 -16.07 -10.35
C SER A 143 0.09 -16.51 -11.43
N SER A 144 0.02 -15.82 -12.57
CA SER A 144 -0.83 -16.19 -13.71
C SER A 144 -0.12 -16.03 -15.06
N VAL A 145 -0.57 -16.76 -16.07
CA VAL A 145 -0.01 -16.67 -17.43
C VAL A 145 -0.32 -15.29 -18.03
N GLU A 146 -1.52 -14.77 -17.76
CA GLU A 146 -2.00 -13.48 -18.25
C GLU A 146 -1.14 -12.32 -17.74
N ILE A 147 -0.82 -12.31 -16.44
CA ILE A 147 0.05 -11.28 -15.84
C ILE A 147 1.46 -11.39 -16.41
N LYS A 148 2.02 -12.61 -16.56
CA LYS A 148 3.34 -12.82 -17.16
C LYS A 148 3.42 -12.27 -18.57
N THR A 149 2.47 -12.66 -19.43
CA THR A 149 2.42 -12.21 -20.82
C THR A 149 2.28 -10.69 -20.90
N SER A 150 1.40 -10.11 -20.09
CA SER A 150 1.19 -8.65 -20.06
C SER A 150 2.45 -7.92 -19.59
N THR A 151 3.10 -8.41 -18.54
CA THR A 151 4.35 -7.84 -17.99
C THR A 151 5.48 -7.87 -19.02
N VAL A 152 5.66 -8.97 -19.76
CA VAL A 152 6.66 -9.06 -20.84
C VAL A 152 6.40 -8.01 -21.92
N ALA A 153 5.14 -7.88 -22.37
CA ALA A 153 4.76 -6.89 -23.37
C ALA A 153 4.94 -5.44 -22.86
N ILE A 154 4.55 -5.17 -21.62
CA ILE A 154 4.74 -3.87 -20.95
C ILE A 154 6.23 -3.52 -20.86
N ASN A 155 7.07 -4.45 -20.40
CA ASN A 155 8.52 -4.22 -20.26
C ASN A 155 9.18 -3.96 -21.63
N ALA A 156 8.78 -4.68 -22.68
CA ALA A 156 9.28 -4.44 -24.04
C ALA A 156 8.89 -3.06 -24.58
N LEU A 157 7.66 -2.61 -24.31
CA LEU A 157 7.20 -1.27 -24.68
C LEU A 157 7.93 -0.18 -23.90
N VAL A 158 8.09 -0.34 -22.58
CA VAL A 158 8.85 0.58 -21.73
C VAL A 158 10.30 0.73 -22.21
N GLN A 159 10.96 -0.38 -22.54
CA GLN A 159 12.34 -0.33 -23.05
C GLN A 159 12.40 0.40 -24.40
N SER A 160 11.42 0.18 -25.26
CA SER A 160 11.33 0.85 -26.57
C SER A 160 11.09 2.36 -26.41
N ILE A 161 10.20 2.75 -25.50
CA ILE A 161 9.93 4.15 -25.12
C ILE A 161 11.19 4.83 -24.61
N LYS A 162 11.96 4.14 -23.75
CA LYS A 162 13.22 4.66 -23.22
C LYS A 162 14.21 4.98 -24.35
N VAL A 163 14.45 4.02 -25.25
CA VAL A 163 15.36 4.20 -26.39
C VAL A 163 14.91 5.36 -27.31
N THR A 164 13.61 5.44 -27.63
CA THR A 164 13.09 6.54 -28.47
C THR A 164 13.12 7.89 -27.74
N SER A 165 12.92 7.91 -26.42
CA SER A 165 13.03 9.15 -25.63
C SER A 165 14.47 9.65 -25.54
N GLU A 166 15.44 8.72 -25.43
CA GLU A 166 16.88 9.00 -25.48
C GLU A 166 17.31 9.55 -26.86
N SER A 167 16.80 9.00 -27.96
CA SER A 167 17.11 9.51 -29.32
C SER A 167 16.58 10.92 -29.54
N LEU A 168 15.41 11.23 -28.97
CA LEU A 168 14.83 12.57 -28.94
C LEU A 168 15.52 13.51 -27.94
N LYS A 169 16.47 13.03 -27.13
CA LYS A 169 17.17 13.80 -26.08
C LYS A 169 16.19 14.45 -25.08
N ILE A 170 15.09 13.76 -24.78
CA ILE A 170 14.14 14.21 -23.75
C ILE A 170 14.86 14.10 -22.40
N SER A 171 15.00 15.24 -21.71
CA SER A 171 15.59 15.26 -20.37
C SER A 171 14.57 14.83 -19.31
N CYS A 172 15.04 14.15 -18.26
CA CYS A 172 14.20 13.87 -17.09
C CYS A 172 13.81 15.20 -16.44
N SER A 173 12.51 15.48 -16.35
CA SER A 173 12.04 16.62 -15.56
C SER A 173 11.73 16.14 -14.16
N THR A 174 12.54 16.56 -13.19
CA THR A 174 12.28 16.30 -11.76
C THR A 174 11.15 17.18 -11.19
N ALA A 175 10.44 17.93 -12.03
CA ALA A 175 9.30 18.72 -11.59
C ALA A 175 8.30 17.78 -10.90
N PRO A 176 8.03 17.97 -9.59
CA PRO A 176 7.18 17.06 -8.83
C PRO A 176 5.82 16.98 -9.51
N ALA A 177 5.42 15.76 -9.89
CA ALA A 177 4.13 15.48 -10.46
C ALA A 177 3.07 15.77 -9.38
N GLY A 178 2.48 16.96 -9.44
CA GLY A 178 1.41 17.39 -8.55
C GLY A 178 1.90 17.95 -7.22
N ASN A 179 1.71 19.26 -7.04
CA ASN A 179 1.46 19.81 -5.71
C ASN A 179 0.23 19.07 -5.16
N SER A 180 0.48 18.06 -4.33
CA SER A 180 -0.53 17.44 -3.49
C SER A 180 -1.34 18.55 -2.81
N SER A 181 -2.66 18.40 -2.80
CA SER A 181 -3.60 19.29 -2.12
C SER A 181 -3.04 19.78 -0.78
N LYS A 182 -3.24 21.06 -0.47
CA LYS A 182 -2.93 21.72 0.81
C LYS A 182 -3.41 20.89 2.02
N GLY A 183 -2.62 19.92 2.45
CA GLY A 183 -2.55 19.50 3.84
C GLY A 183 -1.78 20.57 4.62
N PRO A 184 -2.07 20.78 5.91
CA PRO A 184 -1.38 21.78 6.70
C PRO A 184 0.12 21.52 6.64
N SER A 185 0.84 22.55 6.21
CA SER A 185 2.28 22.59 5.99
C SER A 185 3.05 22.30 7.27
N GLY A 186 3.31 21.02 7.53
CA GLY A 186 4.44 20.60 8.35
C GLY A 186 5.68 20.55 7.45
N GLN A 187 6.55 21.56 7.57
CA GLN A 187 7.92 21.51 7.03
C GLN A 187 8.69 20.40 7.76
N GLY A 188 8.55 19.16 7.30
CA GLY A 188 9.40 18.05 7.71
C GLY A 188 10.69 18.09 6.91
N SER A 189 11.79 18.49 7.55
CA SER A 189 13.13 18.37 7.00
C SER A 189 13.41 16.92 6.61
N SER A 190 13.80 16.70 5.36
CA SER A 190 14.24 15.43 4.79
C SER A 190 15.61 14.95 5.32
N GLN A 191 15.90 15.19 6.59
CA GLN A 191 17.16 14.81 7.22
C GLN A 191 16.91 14.33 8.65
N GLU A 192 16.77 13.02 8.79
CA GLU A 192 17.43 12.20 9.80
C GLU A 192 16.99 10.76 9.55
N ASP A 193 17.53 10.16 8.49
CA ASP A 193 17.72 8.70 8.47
C ASP A 193 18.78 8.42 9.55
N ALA A 194 18.34 8.36 10.81
CA ALA A 194 19.14 7.79 11.87
C ALA A 194 19.54 6.40 11.38
N VAL A 195 20.82 6.21 11.10
CA VAL A 195 21.40 4.93 10.71
C VAL A 195 21.06 3.96 11.82
N MET A 196 20.00 3.16 11.60
CA MET A 196 19.58 2.11 12.51
C MET A 196 20.83 1.27 12.84
N PRO A 197 21.15 1.05 14.13
CA PRO A 197 22.33 0.28 14.49
C PRO A 197 22.30 -1.05 13.76
N SER A 198 23.41 -1.38 13.07
CA SER A 198 23.56 -2.54 12.18
C SER A 198 23.50 -3.90 12.90
N GLY A 199 23.02 -3.94 14.14
CA GLY A 199 22.82 -5.15 14.93
C GLY A 199 21.48 -5.82 14.61
N SER A 200 21.54 -6.84 13.74
CA SER A 200 20.71 -8.06 13.61
C SER A 200 19.19 -8.07 13.85
N ALA A 201 18.53 -6.97 14.21
CA ALA A 201 17.09 -6.94 14.39
C ALA A 201 16.41 -7.12 13.02
N ASN A 202 15.48 -8.07 12.91
CA ASN A 202 14.71 -8.23 11.69
C ASN A 202 13.94 -6.94 11.42
N LYS A 203 14.25 -6.26 10.31
CA LYS A 203 13.66 -4.96 9.97
C LYS A 203 12.12 -5.02 9.85
N VAL A 204 11.54 -6.16 9.45
CA VAL A 204 10.08 -6.32 9.45
C VAL A 204 9.52 -6.17 10.86
N SER A 205 10.16 -6.74 11.88
CA SER A 205 9.75 -6.59 13.29
C SER A 205 9.83 -5.15 13.78
N VAL A 206 10.83 -4.38 13.33
CA VAL A 206 10.90 -2.93 13.61
C VAL A 206 9.71 -2.22 12.97
N GLY A 207 9.38 -2.56 11.72
CA GLY A 207 8.20 -2.06 11.03
C GLY A 207 6.90 -2.36 11.78
N LEU A 208 6.72 -3.61 12.24
CA LEU A 208 5.55 -4.03 13.04
C LEU A 208 5.41 -3.15 14.29
N ASN A 209 6.47 -3.01 15.07
CA ASN A 209 6.44 -2.19 16.29
C ASN A 209 6.16 -0.71 15.99
N ARG A 210 6.76 -0.17 14.92
CA ARG A 210 6.52 1.22 14.48
C ARG A 210 5.05 1.45 14.13
N ILE A 211 4.43 0.53 13.36
CA ILE A 211 3.01 0.63 13.02
C ILE A 211 2.14 0.49 14.28
N VAL A 212 2.37 -0.52 15.12
CA VAL A 212 1.56 -0.75 16.33
C VAL A 212 1.62 0.46 17.26
N ALA A 213 2.81 0.97 17.56
CA ALA A 213 2.98 2.14 18.42
C ALA A 213 2.30 3.37 17.81
N THR A 214 2.54 3.63 16.52
CA THR A 214 2.01 4.84 15.85
C THR A 214 0.51 4.80 15.66
N ALA A 215 -0.06 3.65 15.29
CA ALA A 215 -1.51 3.49 15.15
C ALA A 215 -2.25 3.78 16.48
N TYR A 216 -1.68 3.36 17.61
CA TYR A 216 -2.23 3.61 18.94
C TYR A 216 -1.67 4.85 19.64
N GLN A 217 -0.76 5.59 18.99
CA GLN A 217 -0.11 6.80 19.52
C GLN A 217 0.49 6.61 20.93
N SER A 218 1.17 5.49 21.17
CA SER A 218 1.80 5.21 22.47
C SER A 218 2.92 4.19 22.35
N CYS A 219 4.03 4.35 23.09
CA CYS A 219 5.03 3.27 23.21
C CYS A 219 4.54 2.12 24.10
N ARG A 220 3.66 2.40 25.06
CA ARG A 220 3.21 1.43 26.08
C ARG A 220 2.53 0.21 25.50
N VAL A 221 1.95 0.32 24.30
CA VAL A 221 1.33 -0.82 23.61
C VAL A 221 2.33 -1.89 23.19
N LEU A 222 3.62 -1.55 23.08
CA LEU A 222 4.68 -2.51 22.77
C LEU A 222 5.08 -3.34 24.00
N ASP A 223 4.83 -2.81 25.20
CA ASP A 223 5.11 -3.44 26.49
C ASP A 223 3.95 -4.32 26.98
N LEU A 224 2.76 -4.17 26.40
CA LEU A 224 1.62 -5.02 26.74
C LEU A 224 1.92 -6.46 26.33
N PRO A 225 1.52 -7.45 27.16
CA PRO A 225 1.62 -8.84 26.77
C PRO A 225 0.74 -9.10 25.55
N ALA A 226 1.14 -10.08 24.74
CA ALA A 226 0.31 -10.55 23.64
C ALA A 226 -1.03 -11.05 24.20
N MET A 227 -2.11 -10.79 23.46
CA MET A 227 -3.42 -11.29 23.82
C MET A 227 -3.43 -12.82 23.73
N ASP A 228 -4.32 -13.42 24.51
CA ASP A 228 -4.48 -14.86 24.63
C ASP A 228 -5.96 -15.23 24.61
N ARG A 229 -6.29 -16.50 24.82
CA ARG A 229 -7.70 -16.91 24.89
C ARG A 229 -8.47 -16.20 26.01
N SER A 230 -7.82 -15.91 27.14
CA SER A 230 -8.44 -15.31 28.33
C SER A 230 -8.72 -13.81 28.18
N THR A 231 -8.03 -13.15 27.27
CA THR A 231 -8.21 -11.72 26.97
C THR A 231 -9.64 -11.46 26.51
N PRO A 232 -10.41 -10.57 27.18
CA PRO A 232 -11.80 -10.30 26.79
C PRO A 232 -11.91 -9.68 25.40
N ASP A 233 -13.04 -9.94 24.74
CA ASP A 233 -13.39 -9.29 23.47
C ASP A 233 -13.65 -7.79 23.66
N VAL A 234 -13.37 -7.00 22.63
CA VAL A 234 -13.79 -5.59 22.62
C VAL A 234 -15.31 -5.49 22.43
N VAL A 235 -15.94 -4.61 23.20
CA VAL A 235 -17.39 -4.36 23.17
C VAL A 235 -17.66 -3.07 22.41
N GLY A 236 -18.79 -3.01 21.69
CA GLY A 236 -19.22 -1.82 20.96
C GLY A 236 -18.75 -1.76 19.50
N ILE A 237 -18.12 -2.82 19.00
CA ILE A 237 -17.93 -3.08 17.56
C ILE A 237 -18.98 -4.10 17.11
N SER A 238 -19.60 -3.88 15.96
CA SER A 238 -20.59 -4.81 15.40
C SER A 238 -20.40 -4.97 13.90
N ARG A 239 -20.69 -6.17 13.39
CA ARG A 239 -20.82 -6.40 11.94
C ARG A 239 -22.16 -5.83 11.47
N ILE A 240 -22.13 -4.86 10.57
CA ILE A 240 -23.33 -4.19 10.04
C ILE A 240 -23.73 -4.68 8.64
N GLY A 241 -22.91 -5.54 8.03
CA GLY A 241 -23.17 -6.08 6.71
C GLY A 241 -22.04 -6.95 6.17
N THR A 242 -22.06 -7.13 4.86
CA THR A 242 -21.02 -7.79 4.07
C THR A 242 -20.64 -6.84 2.95
N HIS A 243 -19.35 -6.82 2.59
CA HIS A 243 -18.85 -6.04 1.46
C HIS A 243 -19.48 -6.52 0.14
N ALA A 244 -19.43 -5.68 -0.89
CA ALA A 244 -20.09 -5.93 -2.17
C ALA A 244 -19.59 -7.20 -2.88
N ASP A 245 -18.37 -7.65 -2.56
CA ASP A 245 -17.78 -8.90 -3.03
C ASP A 245 -18.36 -10.16 -2.37
N GLY A 246 -19.16 -10.02 -1.31
CA GLY A 246 -19.75 -11.14 -0.56
C GLY A 246 -18.78 -11.86 0.38
N ILE A 247 -17.53 -11.41 0.53
CA ILE A 247 -16.49 -12.12 1.29
C ILE A 247 -16.37 -11.54 2.70
N GLY A 248 -16.04 -10.26 2.79
CA GLY A 248 -15.67 -9.61 4.05
C GLY A 248 -16.86 -9.05 4.82
N GLY A 249 -16.83 -9.14 6.16
CA GLY A 249 -17.81 -8.46 7.01
C GLY A 249 -17.51 -6.97 7.18
N GLN A 250 -18.50 -6.12 6.92
CA GLN A 250 -18.45 -4.68 7.22
C GLN A 250 -18.65 -4.46 8.71
N ARG A 251 -17.78 -3.68 9.35
CA ARG A 251 -17.87 -3.37 10.79
C ARG A 251 -18.11 -1.90 11.04
N ALA A 252 -18.73 -1.60 12.18
CA ALA A 252 -18.86 -0.25 12.68
C ALA A 252 -18.71 -0.21 14.20
N ILE A 253 -18.31 0.95 14.72
CA ILE A 253 -18.34 1.24 16.15
C ILE A 253 -19.77 1.69 16.48
N THR A 254 -20.56 0.79 17.07
CA THR A 254 -21.95 1.03 17.48
C THR A 254 -22.06 1.66 18.87
N ASN A 255 -21.02 1.51 19.69
CA ASN A 255 -20.93 2.15 21.00
C ASN A 255 -19.47 2.53 21.33
N LEU A 256 -19.11 3.79 21.08
CA LEU A 256 -17.75 4.29 21.30
C LEU A 256 -17.31 4.19 22.76
N ALA A 257 -18.19 4.51 23.72
CA ALA A 257 -17.85 4.44 25.15
C ALA A 257 -17.52 3.00 25.57
N ALA A 258 -18.27 2.01 25.08
CA ALA A 258 -17.97 0.61 25.33
C ALA A 258 -16.61 0.20 24.73
N VAL A 259 -16.28 0.67 23.52
CA VAL A 259 -14.96 0.41 22.90
C VAL A 259 -13.85 1.03 23.76
N GLN A 260 -13.98 2.29 24.14
CA GLN A 260 -12.99 2.99 24.97
C GLN A 260 -12.72 2.29 26.31
N ASN A 261 -13.73 1.62 26.88
CA ASN A 261 -13.63 0.94 28.18
C ASN A 261 -13.17 -0.52 28.07
N SER A 262 -13.31 -1.17 26.91
CA SER A 262 -13.00 -2.59 26.73
C SER A 262 -11.78 -2.87 25.83
N HIS A 263 -11.43 -1.94 24.95
CA HIS A 263 -10.38 -2.15 23.93
C HIS A 263 -8.99 -2.27 24.56
N TYR A 264 -8.36 -3.43 24.36
CA TYR A 264 -7.13 -3.86 25.02
C TYR A 264 -6.00 -2.81 24.99
N TYR A 265 -5.75 -2.19 23.83
CA TYR A 265 -4.63 -1.25 23.63
C TYR A 265 -4.91 0.22 23.97
N ILE A 266 -6.16 0.64 24.18
CA ILE A 266 -6.48 2.06 24.41
C ILE A 266 -7.20 2.31 25.74
N ARG A 267 -7.74 1.26 26.37
CA ARG A 267 -8.35 1.37 27.70
C ARG A 267 -7.29 1.84 28.71
N GLY A 268 -7.63 2.85 29.50
CA GLY A 268 -6.72 3.38 30.53
C GLY A 268 -5.44 4.06 30.00
N ILE A 269 -5.29 4.22 28.68
CA ILE A 269 -4.22 5.04 28.10
C ILE A 269 -4.81 6.44 27.88
N ALA A 270 -4.20 7.45 28.50
CA ALA A 270 -4.44 8.82 28.11
C ALA A 270 -3.64 9.09 26.83
N SER A 271 -4.26 9.69 25.82
CA SER A 271 -3.49 10.27 24.73
C SER A 271 -2.57 11.33 25.34
N GLU A 272 -1.29 11.29 25.00
CA GLU A 272 -0.39 12.40 25.30
C GLU A 272 -0.95 13.67 24.62
N SER A 273 -0.81 14.82 25.28
CA SER A 273 -1.54 16.05 24.89
C SER A 273 -1.28 16.49 23.46
N ASP A 274 -0.11 16.15 22.91
CA ASP A 274 0.32 16.54 21.56
C ASP A 274 0.08 15.45 20.51
N CYS A 275 -0.56 14.33 20.90
CA CYS A 275 -0.77 13.17 20.05
C CYS A 275 -2.21 13.03 19.59
N ALA A 276 -2.42 12.27 18.51
CA ALA A 276 -3.77 12.09 17.98
C ALA A 276 -4.66 11.39 19.01
N PRO A 277 -5.92 11.86 19.22
CA PRO A 277 -6.80 11.33 20.24
C PRO A 277 -7.42 10.00 19.78
N VAL A 278 -6.62 8.93 19.70
CA VAL A 278 -7.02 7.61 19.17
C VAL A 278 -8.24 7.00 19.88
N ARG A 279 -8.54 7.44 21.11
CA ARG A 279 -9.76 7.02 21.82
C ARG A 279 -11.05 7.57 21.23
N ASN A 280 -10.99 8.72 20.55
CA ASN A 280 -12.17 9.35 19.93
C ASN A 280 -12.53 8.70 18.59
N ASN A 281 -11.55 8.10 17.93
CA ASN A 281 -11.71 7.39 16.68
C ASN A 281 -10.78 6.16 16.69
N PRO A 282 -11.16 5.08 17.39
CA PRO A 282 -10.30 3.91 17.51
C PRO A 282 -10.21 3.18 16.18
N LEU A 283 -8.99 2.76 15.83
CA LEU A 283 -8.73 1.86 14.71
C LEU A 283 -9.35 0.50 15.01
N ILE A 284 -10.06 -0.08 14.06
CA ILE A 284 -10.64 -1.42 14.17
C ILE A 284 -10.23 -2.28 12.98
N TYR A 285 -10.47 -3.59 13.08
CA TYR A 285 -10.32 -4.46 11.92
C TYR A 285 -11.49 -4.23 10.97
N ASP A 286 -11.19 -4.04 9.69
CA ASP A 286 -12.20 -4.01 8.64
C ASP A 286 -11.63 -4.67 7.39
N TYR A 287 -12.41 -5.53 6.76
CA TYR A 287 -11.97 -6.23 5.55
C TYR A 287 -11.82 -5.23 4.40
N GLY A 288 -10.67 -5.27 3.72
CA GLY A 288 -10.33 -4.29 2.68
C GLY A 288 -10.12 -2.86 3.19
N GLY A 289 -10.03 -2.69 4.52
CA GLY A 289 -9.63 -1.43 5.15
C GLY A 289 -8.13 -1.22 4.98
N GLU A 290 -7.74 0.00 4.62
CA GLU A 290 -6.36 0.39 4.35
C GLU A 290 -6.10 1.75 5.02
N PRO A 291 -4.88 2.04 5.50
CA PRO A 291 -4.55 3.37 5.97
C PRO A 291 -4.57 4.38 4.81
N PHE A 292 -4.90 5.63 5.12
CA PHE A 292 -4.95 6.71 4.12
C PHE A 292 -3.56 7.01 3.57
N ILE A 293 -3.45 7.22 2.26
CA ILE A 293 -2.21 7.55 1.57
C ILE A 293 -2.22 9.04 1.19
N SER A 294 -1.14 9.75 1.50
CA SER A 294 -0.90 11.12 1.03
C SER A 294 0.57 11.33 0.72
N GLY A 295 0.90 11.47 -0.58
CA GLY A 295 2.29 11.54 -1.03
C GLY A 295 3.06 10.29 -0.61
N ASN A 296 4.18 10.46 0.10
CA ASN A 296 4.98 9.35 0.67
C ASN A 296 4.61 9.00 2.13
N THR A 297 3.41 9.37 2.59
CA THR A 297 2.96 9.17 3.97
C THR A 297 1.72 8.27 4.01
N ILE A 298 1.67 7.34 4.97
CA ILE A 298 0.46 6.60 5.33
C ILE A 298 -0.09 7.08 6.68
N SER A 299 -1.41 7.02 6.87
CA SER A 299 -2.08 7.45 8.09
C SER A 299 -3.09 6.43 8.57
N PHE A 300 -2.95 6.01 9.84
CA PHE A 300 -3.92 5.17 10.53
C PHE A 300 -4.98 5.99 11.27
N GLN A 301 -4.87 7.32 11.25
CA GLN A 301 -5.76 8.24 11.95
C GLN A 301 -6.79 8.91 11.02
N GLN A 302 -6.66 8.67 9.70
CA GLN A 302 -7.58 9.15 8.68
C GLN A 302 -8.17 7.96 7.93
N ASN A 303 -9.48 7.99 7.71
CA ASN A 303 -10.16 6.97 6.92
C ASN A 303 -9.82 7.18 5.44
N ALA A 304 -9.33 6.14 4.77
CA ALA A 304 -9.02 6.16 3.34
C ALA A 304 -10.25 6.06 2.44
N GLY A 305 -11.45 5.91 3.00
CA GLY A 305 -12.67 5.55 2.27
C GLY A 305 -12.67 4.09 1.81
N THR A 306 -11.74 3.30 2.33
CA THR A 306 -11.57 1.88 2.02
C THR A 306 -12.20 1.03 3.13
N GLY A 307 -12.93 -0.02 2.77
CA GLY A 307 -13.73 -0.77 3.73
C GLY A 307 -15.03 -0.03 4.06
N THR A 308 -15.21 0.37 5.32
CA THR A 308 -16.39 1.08 5.83
C THR A 308 -16.07 2.52 6.24
N LYS A 309 -17.00 3.19 6.95
CA LYS A 309 -16.85 4.59 7.39
C LYS A 309 -15.95 4.77 8.62
N VAL A 310 -15.46 3.67 9.22
CA VAL A 310 -14.55 3.70 10.37
C VAL A 310 -13.09 3.75 9.95
N LEU A 311 -12.17 4.00 10.90
CA LEU A 311 -10.76 3.70 10.69
C LEU A 311 -10.59 2.18 10.67
N GLY A 312 -10.39 1.63 9.48
CA GLY A 312 -10.25 0.20 9.24
C GLY A 312 -8.86 -0.15 8.73
N VAL A 313 -8.33 -1.29 9.20
CA VAL A 313 -7.16 -1.91 8.58
C VAL A 313 -7.35 -3.42 8.49
N ASP A 314 -7.07 -3.99 7.33
CA ASP A 314 -7.08 -5.43 7.12
C ASP A 314 -5.71 -6.08 7.37
N CYS A 315 -5.67 -7.41 7.27
CA CYS A 315 -4.48 -8.20 7.57
C CYS A 315 -3.29 -7.85 6.67
N SER A 316 -3.51 -7.74 5.35
CA SER A 316 -2.44 -7.54 4.38
C SER A 316 -1.99 -6.09 4.30
N SER A 317 -2.90 -5.14 4.52
CA SER A 317 -2.56 -3.73 4.67
C SER A 317 -1.70 -3.48 5.90
N PHE A 318 -1.97 -4.15 7.02
CA PHE A 318 -1.12 -4.05 8.21
C PHE A 318 0.30 -4.58 7.96
N VAL A 319 0.42 -5.80 7.40
CA VAL A 319 1.72 -6.42 7.11
C VAL A 319 2.50 -5.61 6.08
N SER A 320 1.85 -5.16 5.01
CA SER A 320 2.48 -4.39 3.94
C SER A 320 2.87 -2.98 4.40
N SER A 321 2.06 -2.34 5.25
CA SER A 321 2.45 -1.09 5.91
C SER A 321 3.71 -1.29 6.76
N SER A 322 3.81 -2.41 7.47
CA SER A 322 4.98 -2.72 8.30
C SER A 322 6.25 -2.89 7.46
N ILE A 323 6.15 -3.53 6.29
CA ILE A 323 7.25 -3.62 5.31
C ILE A 323 7.64 -2.23 4.81
N ALA A 324 6.65 -1.42 4.42
CA ALA A 324 6.88 -0.11 3.84
C ALA A 324 7.57 0.85 4.82
N VAL A 325 7.15 0.88 6.08
CA VAL A 325 7.74 1.78 7.09
C VAL A 325 9.07 1.26 7.64
N ALA A 326 9.38 -0.02 7.39
CA ALA A 326 10.69 -0.59 7.66
C ALA A 326 11.74 -0.27 6.57
N GLY A 327 11.33 0.37 5.47
CA GLY A 327 12.24 0.70 4.36
C GLY A 327 12.65 -0.54 3.57
N LEU A 328 11.73 -1.50 3.41
CA LEU A 328 11.99 -2.76 2.74
C LEU A 328 11.34 -2.79 1.37
N ARG A 329 12.09 -3.21 0.35
CA ARG A 329 11.56 -3.39 -1.00
C ARG A 329 10.93 -4.77 -1.14
N TYR A 330 9.94 -4.89 -2.01
CA TYR A 330 9.49 -6.20 -2.50
C TYR A 330 10.40 -6.75 -3.59
N ARG A 331 11.03 -5.86 -4.38
CA ARG A 331 11.86 -6.20 -5.54
C ARG A 331 13.02 -5.20 -5.70
N PRO A 332 14.24 -5.63 -6.04
CA PRO A 332 15.34 -4.70 -6.34
C PRO A 332 15.00 -3.78 -7.51
N GLY A 333 15.37 -2.51 -7.39
CA GLY A 333 15.13 -1.50 -8.42
C GLY A 333 13.68 -1.00 -8.52
N VAL A 334 12.78 -1.51 -7.70
CA VAL A 334 11.44 -0.93 -7.49
C VAL A 334 11.46 -0.15 -6.18
N ASP A 335 10.96 1.08 -6.20
CA ASP A 335 10.94 1.94 -5.01
C ASP A 335 10.03 1.38 -3.91
N ASN A 336 10.22 1.82 -2.68
CA ASN A 336 9.32 1.48 -1.59
C ASN A 336 8.20 2.53 -1.51
N LYS A 337 7.05 2.21 -2.11
CA LYS A 337 5.94 3.16 -2.33
C LYS A 337 4.78 2.89 -1.35
N PRO A 338 4.08 3.92 -0.86
CA PRO A 338 2.90 3.73 -0.01
C PRO A 338 1.79 2.90 -0.67
N ILE A 339 1.64 2.98 -2.00
CA ILE A 339 0.62 2.22 -2.72
C ILE A 339 0.77 0.70 -2.55
N PHE A 340 1.99 0.22 -2.26
CA PHE A 340 2.26 -1.20 -2.04
C PHE A 340 1.76 -1.71 -0.70
N ILE A 341 1.12 -0.89 0.13
CA ILE A 341 0.34 -1.42 1.27
C ILE A 341 -0.85 -2.26 0.82
N ARG A 342 -1.26 -2.17 -0.45
CA ARG A 342 -2.44 -2.82 -1.02
C ARG A 342 -2.22 -4.27 -1.47
N GLN A 343 -1.08 -4.89 -1.14
CA GLN A 343 -0.86 -6.30 -1.46
C GLN A 343 -1.96 -7.16 -0.83
N THR A 344 -2.33 -8.24 -1.52
CA THR A 344 -3.29 -9.21 -1.01
C THR A 344 -2.58 -10.31 -0.22
N SER A 345 -3.30 -10.98 0.69
CA SER A 345 -2.71 -12.03 1.53
C SER A 345 -2.11 -13.19 0.75
N THR A 346 -2.65 -13.50 -0.44
CA THR A 346 -2.20 -14.60 -1.30
C THR A 346 -0.80 -14.34 -1.86
N LYS A 347 -0.40 -13.07 -2.01
CA LYS A 347 0.96 -12.71 -2.43
C LYS A 347 2.03 -13.11 -1.40
N PHE A 348 1.63 -13.39 -0.17
CA PHE A 348 2.53 -13.83 0.89
C PHE A 348 2.63 -15.36 1.02
N ILE A 349 2.08 -16.13 0.07
CA ILE A 349 2.22 -17.60 0.03
C ILE A 349 3.53 -18.00 -0.67
N ASP A 350 3.83 -17.40 -1.82
CA ASP A 350 5.01 -17.73 -2.62
C ASP A 350 5.66 -16.44 -3.13
N ALA A 351 6.87 -16.16 -2.63
CA ALA A 351 7.60 -14.95 -2.97
C ALA A 351 7.99 -14.92 -4.46
N ALA A 352 8.37 -16.07 -5.02
CA ALA A 352 8.77 -16.15 -6.43
C ALA A 352 7.57 -15.96 -7.35
N GLN A 353 6.43 -16.58 -7.03
CA GLN A 353 5.19 -16.38 -7.78
C GLN A 353 4.67 -14.95 -7.68
N SER A 354 4.91 -14.25 -6.58
CA SER A 354 4.39 -12.89 -6.38
C SER A 354 5.32 -11.80 -6.91
N GLY A 355 6.46 -12.17 -7.52
CA GLY A 355 7.47 -11.21 -7.95
C GLY A 355 8.26 -10.55 -6.80
N PHE A 356 8.09 -11.03 -5.57
CA PHE A 356 8.72 -10.52 -4.35
C PHE A 356 10.16 -11.01 -4.22
N SER A 357 11.02 -10.64 -5.17
CA SER A 357 12.40 -11.13 -5.24
C SER A 357 13.32 -10.66 -4.10
N CYS A 358 12.89 -9.69 -3.28
CA CYS A 358 13.54 -9.33 -2.02
C CYS A 358 13.10 -10.18 -0.83
N PHE A 359 12.14 -11.07 -1.04
CA PHE A 359 11.72 -12.09 -0.09
C PHE A 359 12.11 -13.48 -0.59
N GLU A 360 12.12 -14.43 0.33
CA GLU A 360 12.27 -15.84 0.03
C GLU A 360 11.35 -16.67 0.93
N ASN A 361 10.85 -17.79 0.41
CA ASN A 361 10.20 -18.79 1.25
C ASN A 361 11.22 -19.37 2.24
N VAL A 362 10.85 -19.39 3.52
CA VAL A 362 11.70 -19.82 4.63
C VAL A 362 12.18 -21.26 4.42
N THR A 363 13.48 -21.45 4.55
CA THR A 363 14.11 -22.78 4.65
C THR A 363 14.33 -23.11 6.13
N VAL A 364 13.91 -24.29 6.54
CA VAL A 364 14.12 -24.80 7.90
C VAL A 364 15.29 -25.78 7.92
N THR A 365 16.10 -25.72 8.96
CA THR A 365 17.28 -26.57 9.18
C THR A 365 17.19 -27.19 10.57
N ASN A 366 18.21 -27.97 10.95
CA ASN A 366 18.29 -28.55 12.29
C ASN A 366 18.42 -27.52 13.42
N ASN A 367 18.85 -26.30 13.11
CA ASN A 367 19.15 -25.24 14.09
C ASN A 367 18.45 -23.92 13.80
N SER A 368 17.58 -23.87 12.78
CA SER A 368 16.85 -22.67 12.40
C SER A 368 15.48 -23.04 11.86
N SER A 369 14.45 -22.32 12.32
CA SER A 369 13.09 -22.45 11.81
C SER A 369 12.55 -21.07 11.42
N ILE A 370 11.37 -20.72 11.93
CA ILE A 370 10.79 -19.37 11.83
C ILE A 370 11.56 -18.39 12.73
N ARG A 371 11.48 -17.10 12.40
CA ARG A 371 12.13 -16.01 13.12
C ARG A 371 11.16 -14.82 13.26
N PRO A 372 11.35 -13.94 14.25
CA PRO A 372 10.67 -12.66 14.29
C PRO A 372 10.81 -11.93 12.96
N GLY A 373 9.70 -11.41 12.43
CA GLY A 373 9.60 -10.72 11.15
C GLY A 373 9.33 -11.62 9.94
N ASP A 374 9.30 -12.94 10.11
CA ASP A 374 8.76 -13.82 9.06
C ASP A 374 7.26 -13.54 8.85
N ILE A 375 6.81 -13.59 7.61
CA ILE A 375 5.43 -13.33 7.23
C ILE A 375 4.76 -14.65 6.86
N VAL A 376 3.58 -14.90 7.41
CA VAL A 376 2.82 -16.13 7.19
C VAL A 376 1.56 -15.82 6.41
N GLY A 377 1.53 -16.21 5.14
CA GLY A 377 0.39 -16.02 4.24
C GLY A 377 -0.43 -17.28 4.08
N VAL A 378 -1.76 -17.13 4.05
CA VAL A 378 -2.72 -18.13 3.55
C VAL A 378 -3.77 -17.42 2.68
N HIS A 379 -4.60 -18.19 1.99
CA HIS A 379 -5.73 -17.62 1.23
C HIS A 379 -6.71 -16.89 2.15
N GLY A 380 -6.77 -15.56 2.02
CA GLY A 380 -7.65 -14.66 2.75
C GLY A 380 -7.13 -14.15 4.09
N HIS A 381 -5.92 -14.51 4.53
CA HIS A 381 -5.33 -13.95 5.75
C HIS A 381 -3.80 -13.94 5.74
N VAL A 382 -3.18 -12.97 6.40
CA VAL A 382 -1.72 -12.90 6.56
C VAL A 382 -1.39 -12.36 7.95
N VAL A 383 -0.34 -12.91 8.57
CA VAL A 383 0.19 -12.47 9.86
C VAL A 383 1.70 -12.34 9.79
N ALA A 384 2.32 -11.67 10.75
CA ALA A 384 3.77 -11.66 10.90
C ALA A 384 4.17 -12.24 12.26
N VAL A 385 5.28 -12.97 12.30
CA VAL A 385 5.84 -13.49 13.55
C VAL A 385 6.43 -12.31 14.34
N ASP A 386 5.89 -12.04 15.53
CA ASP A 386 6.35 -10.94 16.39
C ASP A 386 7.51 -11.39 17.27
N LYS A 387 7.34 -12.51 17.97
CA LYS A 387 8.31 -13.11 18.91
C LYS A 387 8.26 -14.62 18.81
N ILE A 388 9.38 -15.26 19.12
CA ILE A 388 9.50 -16.71 19.25
C ILE A 388 10.16 -17.04 20.59
N GLY A 389 9.79 -18.17 21.19
CA GLY A 389 10.54 -18.77 22.28
C GLY A 389 11.73 -19.60 21.80
N ASP A 390 12.43 -20.21 22.75
CA ASP A 390 13.62 -21.04 22.49
C ASP A 390 13.31 -22.33 21.71
N ASP A 391 12.06 -22.79 21.75
CA ASP A 391 11.57 -23.95 21.01
C ASP A 391 10.20 -23.61 20.39
N PRO A 392 10.18 -22.88 19.26
CA PRO A 392 8.97 -22.28 18.71
C PRO A 392 7.86 -23.30 18.42
N PHE A 393 8.24 -24.55 18.10
CA PHE A 393 7.33 -25.63 17.76
C PHE A 393 7.28 -26.76 18.79
N GLY A 394 7.95 -26.63 19.95
CA GLY A 394 7.98 -27.67 20.99
C GLY A 394 8.68 -28.96 20.55
N LEU A 395 9.70 -28.87 19.70
CA LEU A 395 10.41 -30.02 19.13
C LEU A 395 11.19 -30.83 20.18
N LYS A 396 11.65 -30.18 21.27
CA LYS A 396 12.38 -30.83 22.37
C LYS A 396 11.51 -31.77 23.20
N LEU A 397 10.18 -31.70 23.05
CA LEU A 397 9.23 -32.60 23.70
C LEU A 397 9.09 -33.94 22.96
N LEU A 398 9.65 -34.02 21.75
CA LEU A 398 9.60 -35.22 20.91
C LEU A 398 10.88 -36.02 21.08
N ALA A 399 10.78 -37.35 20.97
CA ALA A 399 11.92 -38.26 21.07
C ALA A 399 12.51 -38.62 19.69
N SER A 400 11.74 -38.50 18.62
CA SER A 400 12.19 -38.93 17.29
C SER A 400 11.42 -38.29 16.13
N ALA A 401 11.95 -38.45 14.92
CA ALA A 401 11.28 -38.02 13.68
C ALA A 401 9.91 -38.68 13.45
N ALA A 402 9.66 -39.86 14.02
CA ALA A 402 8.37 -40.56 13.85
C ALA A 402 7.22 -39.80 14.53
N GLU A 403 7.52 -39.00 15.54
CA GLU A 403 6.55 -38.21 16.30
C GLU A 403 6.23 -36.86 15.66
N CYS A 404 6.96 -36.45 14.60
CA CYS A 404 6.71 -35.16 13.94
C CYS A 404 5.26 -35.01 13.46
N ASN A 405 4.62 -36.10 13.03
CA ASN A 405 3.21 -36.07 12.61
C ASN A 405 2.22 -35.86 13.76
N GLN A 406 2.67 -35.96 15.02
CA GLN A 406 1.87 -35.81 16.24
C GLN A 406 2.11 -34.45 16.93
N LEU A 407 2.77 -33.51 16.25
CA LEU A 407 2.99 -32.15 16.77
C LEU A 407 1.70 -31.52 17.28
N ASN A 408 1.72 -31.07 18.52
CA ASN A 408 0.61 -30.39 19.15
C ASN A 408 0.86 -28.88 19.15
N TYR A 409 0.07 -28.13 18.40
CA TYR A 409 0.17 -26.67 18.32
C TYR A 409 -0.04 -25.98 19.67
N LYS A 410 -0.57 -26.66 20.69
CA LYS A 410 -0.65 -26.16 22.07
C LYS A 410 0.72 -25.97 22.73
N ASN A 411 1.75 -26.62 22.22
CA ASN A 411 3.12 -26.47 22.67
C ASN A 411 3.90 -25.39 21.89
N PHE A 412 3.27 -24.70 20.94
CA PHE A 412 3.95 -23.66 20.16
C PHE A 412 4.18 -22.41 21.02
N ASP A 413 5.41 -21.95 21.04
CA ASP A 413 5.84 -20.74 21.73
C ASP A 413 6.18 -19.64 20.73
N VAL A 414 5.11 -19.06 20.17
CA VAL A 414 5.18 -18.03 19.13
C VAL A 414 4.14 -16.97 19.45
N THR A 415 4.51 -15.71 19.27
CA THR A 415 3.59 -14.59 19.21
C THR A 415 3.52 -14.08 17.79
N ILE A 416 2.31 -13.79 17.31
CA ILE A 416 2.08 -13.16 16.02
C ILE A 416 1.56 -11.73 16.19
N SER A 417 1.86 -10.89 15.22
CA SER A 417 1.24 -9.58 15.01
C SER A 417 0.31 -9.67 13.81
N GLN A 418 -0.91 -9.16 13.93
CA GLN A 418 -1.94 -9.24 12.90
C GLN A 418 -2.94 -8.09 12.95
N SER A 419 -3.78 -7.97 11.92
CA SER A 419 -5.10 -7.33 12.00
C SER A 419 -6.13 -8.35 11.53
N SER A 420 -7.12 -8.68 12.37
CA SER A 420 -8.09 -9.75 12.08
C SER A 420 -9.43 -9.55 12.79
N PRO A 421 -10.46 -10.34 12.43
CA PRO A 421 -11.72 -10.41 13.18
C PRO A 421 -11.61 -10.82 14.65
N SER A 422 -10.46 -11.33 15.09
CA SER A 422 -10.24 -11.81 16.46
C SER A 422 -10.58 -10.74 17.50
N LYS A 423 -11.03 -11.20 18.68
CA LYS A 423 -11.47 -10.33 19.78
C LYS A 423 -12.49 -9.27 19.34
N ASN A 424 -13.46 -9.69 18.53
CA ASN A 424 -14.53 -8.86 17.97
C ASN A 424 -14.04 -7.69 17.07
N GLY A 425 -12.92 -7.90 16.36
CA GLY A 425 -12.42 -6.97 15.34
C GLY A 425 -11.71 -5.75 15.92
N LEU A 426 -10.92 -5.95 16.98
CA LEU A 426 -10.19 -4.88 17.68
C LEU A 426 -9.21 -4.09 16.78
N GLY A 427 -8.78 -4.63 15.64
CA GLY A 427 -7.79 -4.00 14.75
C GLY A 427 -6.41 -4.64 14.92
N ILE A 428 -5.36 -3.84 14.91
CA ILE A 428 -3.98 -4.32 14.98
C ILE A 428 -3.69 -4.88 16.37
N ASN A 429 -3.20 -6.11 16.46
CA ASN A 429 -2.95 -6.75 17.73
C ASN A 429 -1.80 -7.77 17.69
N LYS A 430 -1.22 -8.02 18.86
CA LYS A 430 -0.33 -9.15 19.14
C LYS A 430 -1.13 -10.28 19.81
N TYR A 431 -0.92 -11.52 19.38
CA TYR A 431 -1.66 -12.69 19.88
C TYR A 431 -0.71 -13.89 20.07
N ILE A 432 -0.82 -14.58 21.20
CA ILE A 432 -0.21 -15.88 21.45
C ILE A 432 -0.73 -16.91 20.43
N LEU A 433 0.17 -17.49 19.64
CA LEU A 433 -0.17 -18.31 18.48
C LEU A 433 -1.06 -19.50 18.85
N ARG A 434 -0.67 -20.29 19.86
CA ARG A 434 -1.39 -21.53 20.25
C ARG A 434 -2.87 -21.34 20.58
N ASP A 435 -3.25 -20.13 21.02
CA ASP A 435 -4.62 -19.75 21.33
C ASP A 435 -5.32 -19.22 20.08
N TYR A 436 -4.64 -18.35 19.32
CA TYR A 436 -5.15 -17.86 18.04
C TYR A 436 -5.45 -19.00 17.04
N LEU A 437 -4.65 -20.07 17.03
CA LEU A 437 -4.87 -21.19 16.13
C LEU A 437 -6.21 -21.90 16.36
N ASP A 438 -6.85 -21.77 17.52
CA ASP A 438 -8.22 -22.26 17.70
C ASP A 438 -9.25 -21.49 16.88
N GLU A 439 -8.99 -20.21 16.60
CA GLU A 439 -9.89 -19.30 15.89
C GLU A 439 -9.74 -19.39 14.36
N SER A 440 -8.62 -19.96 13.85
CA SER A 440 -8.31 -19.98 12.41
C SER A 440 -7.74 -21.32 11.95
N ASN A 441 -8.57 -22.13 11.29
CA ASN A 441 -8.17 -23.44 10.78
C ASN A 441 -7.07 -23.37 9.70
N LYS A 442 -7.11 -22.38 8.79
CA LYS A 442 -6.08 -22.24 7.74
C LYS A 442 -4.71 -21.93 8.34
N MET A 443 -4.66 -21.01 9.31
CA MET A 443 -3.40 -20.71 10.03
C MET A 443 -2.95 -21.90 10.88
N LYS A 444 -3.88 -22.67 11.47
CA LYS A 444 -3.53 -23.89 12.21
C LYS A 444 -2.82 -24.88 11.30
N ILE A 445 -3.37 -25.14 10.11
CA ILE A 445 -2.75 -25.99 9.10
C ILE A 445 -1.36 -25.45 8.73
N ALA A 446 -1.24 -24.16 8.39
CA ALA A 446 0.03 -23.56 7.98
C ALA A 446 1.14 -23.72 9.04
N PHE A 447 0.86 -23.38 10.31
CA PHE A 447 1.84 -23.48 11.38
C PHE A 447 2.14 -24.92 11.80
N VAL A 448 1.14 -25.82 11.81
CA VAL A 448 1.38 -27.24 12.10
C VAL A 448 2.24 -27.88 11.02
N GLU A 449 1.95 -27.63 9.75
CA GLU A 449 2.75 -28.16 8.64
C GLU A 449 4.17 -27.59 8.64
N MET A 450 4.35 -26.28 8.87
CA MET A 450 5.68 -25.71 9.06
C MET A 450 6.43 -26.33 10.25
N GLY A 451 5.73 -26.55 11.38
CA GLY A 451 6.28 -27.24 12.54
C GLY A 451 6.74 -28.66 12.22
N LYS A 452 5.96 -29.42 11.43
CA LYS A 452 6.35 -30.77 10.95
C LYS A 452 7.63 -30.72 10.14
N GLN A 453 7.75 -29.76 9.23
CA GLN A 453 8.96 -29.59 8.42
C GLN A 453 10.17 -29.22 9.30
N ALA A 454 9.99 -28.33 10.28
CA ALA A 454 11.05 -28.00 11.24
C ALA A 454 11.45 -29.22 12.09
N CYS A 455 10.49 -30.04 12.52
CA CYS A 455 10.72 -31.29 13.24
C CYS A 455 11.53 -32.30 12.41
N PHE A 456 11.16 -32.52 11.15
CA PHE A 456 11.92 -33.40 10.27
C PHE A 456 13.33 -32.86 10.01
N ALA A 457 13.50 -31.55 9.80
CA ALA A 457 14.80 -30.92 9.64
C ALA A 457 15.69 -31.11 10.89
N TYR A 458 15.10 -30.95 12.09
CA TYR A 458 15.73 -31.17 13.39
C TYR A 458 16.24 -32.61 13.56
N PHE A 459 15.36 -33.61 13.52
CA PHE A 459 15.75 -35.00 13.79
C PHE A 459 16.55 -35.66 12.67
N GLN A 460 16.37 -35.24 11.41
CA GLN A 460 17.09 -35.83 10.27
C GLN A 460 18.37 -35.09 9.90
N ASN A 461 18.67 -33.97 10.57
CA ASN A 461 19.80 -33.10 10.25
C ASN A 461 19.81 -32.66 8.77
N LYS A 462 18.64 -32.22 8.27
CA LYS A 462 18.45 -31.81 6.86
C LYS A 462 18.00 -30.36 6.76
N SER A 463 18.30 -29.76 5.61
CA SER A 463 17.71 -28.49 5.19
C SER A 463 16.48 -28.79 4.34
N LEU A 464 15.32 -28.29 4.75
CA LEU A 464 14.05 -28.47 4.06
C LEU A 464 13.49 -27.10 3.69
N LYS A 465 13.06 -26.95 2.44
CA LYS A 465 12.34 -25.77 1.97
C LYS A 465 10.88 -26.16 1.74
N PRO A 466 9.99 -25.90 2.71
CA PRO A 466 8.59 -26.25 2.56
C PRO A 466 7.97 -25.54 1.35
N SER A 467 7.07 -26.23 0.67
CA SER A 467 6.33 -25.70 -0.48
C SER A 467 4.86 -26.10 -0.37
N SER A 468 3.97 -25.16 -0.66
CA SER A 468 2.52 -25.33 -0.59
C SER A 468 1.86 -24.25 -1.43
N SER A 469 0.75 -24.57 -2.10
CA SER A 469 -0.11 -23.58 -2.77
C SER A 469 -1.07 -22.88 -1.82
N GLU A 470 -1.24 -23.41 -0.60
CA GLU A 470 -2.26 -22.96 0.35
C GLU A 470 -1.73 -22.03 1.44
N TRP A 471 -0.43 -22.12 1.71
CA TRP A 471 0.24 -21.39 2.78
C TRP A 471 1.71 -21.16 2.47
N GLY A 472 2.27 -20.11 3.05
CA GLY A 472 3.67 -19.77 2.89
C GLY A 472 4.24 -19.02 4.08
N PHE A 473 5.56 -19.14 4.25
CA PHE A 473 6.34 -18.38 5.23
C PHE A 473 7.42 -17.64 4.46
N LEU A 474 7.36 -16.32 4.43
CA LEU A 474 8.30 -15.48 3.70
C LEU A 474 9.24 -14.77 4.67
N ARG A 475 10.51 -14.65 4.27
CA ARG A 475 11.53 -13.88 4.98
C ARG A 475 12.13 -12.85 4.03
N HIS A 476 12.21 -11.60 4.47
CA HIS A 476 12.91 -10.56 3.72
C HIS A 476 14.42 -10.81 3.77
N LYS A 477 15.11 -10.69 2.63
CA LYS A 477 16.55 -11.00 2.49
C LYS A 477 17.45 -10.01 3.22
N GLY A 478 17.01 -8.75 3.36
CA GLY A 478 17.74 -7.70 4.06
C GLY A 478 19.01 -7.23 3.36
N THR A 479 19.24 -7.65 2.11
CA THR A 479 20.40 -7.24 1.30
C THR A 479 20.30 -5.76 0.89
N PRO A 480 21.42 -5.07 0.61
CA PRO A 480 21.43 -3.64 0.32
C PRO A 480 20.48 -3.21 -0.81
N GLU A 481 20.39 -3.99 -1.89
CA GLU A 481 19.52 -3.74 -3.03
C GLU A 481 18.02 -3.87 -2.69
N CYS A 482 17.71 -4.51 -1.56
CA CYS A 482 16.37 -4.72 -1.03
C CYS A 482 15.98 -3.73 0.08
N ILE A 483 16.84 -2.76 0.38
CA ILE A 483 16.54 -1.67 1.31
C ILE A 483 16.28 -0.39 0.50
N ALA A 484 15.36 0.43 0.99
CA ALA A 484 14.98 1.72 0.43
C ALA A 484 14.65 2.73 1.53
N PRO A 485 14.53 4.03 1.19
CA PRO A 485 13.91 4.99 2.08
C PRO A 485 12.54 4.49 2.56
N ARG A 486 12.20 4.84 3.79
CA ARG A 486 10.95 4.39 4.40
C ARG A 486 9.78 5.22 3.87
N VAL A 487 8.61 4.58 3.84
CA VAL A 487 7.35 5.32 3.83
C VAL A 487 7.15 5.95 5.20
N SER A 488 6.74 7.23 5.23
CA SER A 488 6.49 7.95 6.47
C SER A 488 5.15 7.56 7.06
N VAL A 489 5.00 7.62 8.39
CA VAL A 489 3.70 7.41 9.06
C VAL A 489 3.24 8.69 9.72
N GLN A 490 1.99 9.11 9.47
CA GLN A 490 1.42 10.25 10.16
C GLN A 490 1.32 9.96 11.67
N GLY A 491 1.71 10.94 12.49
CA GLY A 491 1.69 10.82 13.95
C GLY A 491 2.88 10.05 14.53
N GLU A 492 3.86 9.66 13.73
CA GLU A 492 5.08 8.96 14.18
C GLU A 492 5.95 9.79 15.13
N SER A 493 5.84 11.13 15.10
CA SER A 493 6.55 12.01 16.02
C SER A 493 6.25 11.70 17.50
N CYS A 494 5.04 11.24 17.80
CA CYS A 494 4.60 10.84 19.15
C CYS A 494 5.22 9.53 19.65
N THR A 495 5.75 8.73 18.74
CA THR A 495 6.27 7.40 19.03
C THR A 495 7.71 7.24 18.61
N LYS A 496 8.38 8.35 18.23
CA LYS A 496 9.76 8.34 17.76
C LYS A 496 10.72 7.73 18.78
N SER A 497 10.45 7.90 20.08
CA SER A 497 11.28 7.36 21.16
C SER A 497 11.14 5.85 21.37
N CYS A 498 10.21 5.16 20.70
CA CYS A 498 10.01 3.72 20.92
C CYS A 498 11.00 2.84 20.16
N PHE A 499 11.79 3.37 19.22
CA PHE A 499 12.57 2.58 18.25
C PHE A 499 13.95 3.15 17.90
#